data_AF-A0A7C0Y4K6-F1
#
_entry.id   AF-A0A7C0Y4K6-F1
#
_cell.length_a   1.000
_cell.length_b   1.000
_cell.length_c   1.000
_cell.angle_alpha   90.00
_cell.angle_beta   90.00
_cell.angle_gamma   90.00
#
_symmetry.space_group_name_H-M   'P 1'
#
loop_
_entity.id
_entity.type
_entity.pdbx_description
1 polymer ?
#
loop_
_entity_poly.entity_id
_entity_poly.type
_entity_poly.pdbx_seq_one_letter_code
_entity_poly.pdbx_strand_id
1 'polypeptide(L)'
;MRETEEWKFFSIKVWIILFLTGFLLIYKQAYSKVSGYCSDCHTMHYSQGGQILATWKTGGPFKALLIGDCVFCHTGTNDGTNKTPYVYSTSTPIYNFGSTRNTLAGGNFYWVTLNDNYGHNVAGIANPDTLSDPPGFKENYGSKGRSSWLGQQITCAGTYGCHGDPAKSDPVEAILGAHHNNIIRNNGTASADTIAKSYRFLLDIKGTEDPDWELTLSTTDHNGYYAVDANSDSGGPADEASINYLCGECHGQFHYDTESNSYASPWLRHPTDYDMNNVKSKEYGNYPNTSVFSGKLGVSATGDYFADVPLGNTQGTVLSKVLQSNGDAIVLCISCHRAHATPYDDILRWNYRNWPGIPDDQNGCLACHTIKY
;
A
#
# COMPACT_ATOMS: atom_id res chain seq x y z
N MET A 1 1.83 67.66 -22.78
CA MET A 1 0.60 66.88 -22.56
C MET A 1 0.59 65.53 -23.27
N ARG A 2 1.30 65.34 -24.40
CA ARG A 2 1.33 64.06 -25.13
C ARG A 2 2.28 63.01 -24.51
N GLU A 3 3.44 63.42 -24.01
CA GLU A 3 4.41 62.51 -23.35
C GLU A 3 3.91 61.92 -22.01
N THR A 4 3.08 62.65 -21.28
CA THR A 4 2.52 62.21 -19.98
C THR A 4 1.45 61.13 -20.13
N GLU A 5 0.78 61.07 -21.27
CA GLU A 5 -0.24 60.05 -21.57
C GLU A 5 0.43 58.74 -22.00
N GLU A 6 1.48 58.80 -22.83
CA GLU A 6 2.22 57.60 -23.26
C GLU A 6 2.91 56.86 -22.09
N TRP A 7 3.44 57.60 -21.12
CA TRP A 7 4.00 57.01 -19.89
C TRP A 7 2.96 56.28 -19.03
N LYS A 8 1.73 56.81 -18.95
CA LYS A 8 0.62 56.14 -18.23
C LYS A 8 0.19 54.86 -18.94
N PHE A 9 0.06 54.89 -20.27
CA PHE A 9 -0.28 53.71 -21.07
C PHE A 9 0.81 52.63 -21.03
N PHE A 10 2.08 53.03 -21.01
CA PHE A 10 3.20 52.10 -20.84
C PHE A 10 3.17 51.44 -19.45
N SER A 11 2.96 52.23 -18.40
CA SER A 11 2.89 51.74 -17.01
C SER A 11 1.72 50.77 -16.80
N ILE A 12 0.52 51.08 -17.32
CA ILE A 12 -0.66 50.20 -17.22
C ILE A 12 -0.42 48.85 -17.91
N LYS A 13 0.22 48.83 -19.09
CA LYS A 13 0.56 47.58 -19.79
C LYS A 13 1.57 46.74 -19.03
N VAL A 14 2.57 47.37 -18.40
CA VAL A 14 3.54 46.67 -17.54
C VAL A 14 2.85 46.06 -16.32
N TRP A 15 1.94 46.77 -15.67
CA TRP A 15 1.17 46.24 -14.53
C TRP A 15 0.24 45.09 -14.93
N ILE A 16 -0.40 45.15 -16.10
CA ILE A 16 -1.23 44.05 -16.62
C ILE A 16 -0.36 42.81 -16.90
N ILE A 17 0.81 42.99 -17.51
CA ILE A 17 1.75 41.87 -17.77
C ILE A 17 2.22 41.28 -16.44
N LEU A 18 2.66 42.10 -15.48
CA LEU A 18 3.11 41.62 -14.17
C LEU A 18 1.99 40.89 -13.41
N PHE A 19 0.76 41.39 -13.48
CA PHE A 19 -0.41 40.75 -12.88
C PHE A 19 -0.73 39.40 -13.55
N LEU A 20 -0.71 39.33 -14.89
CA LEU A 20 -0.91 38.07 -15.63
C LEU A 20 0.21 37.06 -15.37
N THR A 21 1.46 37.51 -15.27
CA THR A 21 2.61 36.65 -14.94
C THR A 21 2.51 36.15 -13.50
N GLY A 22 2.10 37.01 -12.56
CA GLY A 22 1.80 36.63 -11.18
C GLY A 22 0.66 35.60 -11.11
N PHE A 23 -0.42 35.79 -11.87
CA PHE A 23 -1.55 34.86 -11.92
C PHE A 23 -1.15 33.49 -12.51
N LEU A 24 -0.26 33.48 -13.51
CA LEU A 24 0.33 32.25 -14.08
C LEU A 24 1.25 31.53 -13.08
N LEU A 25 1.96 32.26 -12.21
CA LEU A 25 2.82 31.68 -11.16
C LEU A 25 2.03 31.17 -9.94
N ILE A 26 0.78 31.62 -9.74
CA ILE A 26 -0.13 31.14 -8.69
C ILE A 26 -0.96 29.94 -9.18
N TYR A 27 -1.02 29.69 -10.49
CA TYR A 27 -1.79 28.58 -11.05
C TYR A 27 -1.09 27.25 -10.78
N LYS A 28 -1.50 26.61 -9.67
CA LYS A 28 -1.10 25.27 -9.22
C LYS A 28 0.41 25.10 -9.05
N GLN A 29 0.90 25.39 -7.85
CA GLN A 29 1.93 24.54 -7.28
C GLN A 29 1.31 23.15 -7.08
N ALA A 30 1.33 22.34 -8.14
CA ALA A 30 1.19 20.90 -8.01
C ALA A 30 2.44 20.46 -7.25
N TYR A 31 2.31 20.31 -5.94
CA TYR A 31 3.35 19.69 -5.13
C TYR A 31 3.42 18.22 -5.57
N SER A 32 4.26 17.94 -6.56
CA SER A 32 4.68 16.58 -6.87
C SER A 32 5.33 16.00 -5.62
N LYS A 33 4.88 14.81 -5.18
CA LYS A 33 5.55 14.08 -4.09
C LYS A 33 6.99 13.71 -4.47
N VAL A 34 7.25 13.54 -5.77
CA VAL A 34 8.62 13.38 -6.29
C VAL A 34 9.29 14.75 -6.36
N SER A 35 10.43 14.87 -5.66
CA SER A 35 11.27 16.06 -5.61
C SER A 35 12.74 15.69 -5.82
N GLY A 36 13.54 16.63 -6.32
CA GLY A 36 14.95 16.39 -6.67
C GLY A 36 15.27 16.72 -8.12
N TYR A 37 16.45 16.32 -8.58
CA TYR A 37 16.85 16.56 -9.96
C TYR A 37 16.27 15.50 -10.87
N CYS A 38 15.81 15.88 -12.07
CA CYS A 38 15.28 14.93 -13.05
C CYS A 38 16.30 13.82 -13.37
N SER A 39 17.59 14.14 -13.35
CA SER A 39 18.70 13.22 -13.60
C SER A 39 18.84 12.11 -12.56
N ASP A 40 18.21 12.26 -11.38
CA ASP A 40 18.21 11.22 -10.34
C ASP A 40 17.38 10.00 -10.80
N CYS A 41 16.44 10.19 -11.73
CA CYS A 41 15.56 9.14 -12.26
C CYS A 41 15.63 8.97 -13.78
N HIS A 42 16.00 10.03 -14.51
CA HIS A 42 15.91 10.07 -15.97
C HIS A 42 17.23 10.37 -16.67
N THR A 43 17.35 9.91 -17.90
CA THR A 43 18.38 10.34 -18.85
C THR A 43 17.82 10.53 -20.26
N MET A 44 18.18 11.63 -20.91
CA MET A 44 17.75 11.91 -22.30
C MET A 44 18.35 10.94 -23.30
N HIS A 45 19.59 10.52 -23.02
CA HIS A 45 20.32 9.54 -23.80
C HIS A 45 20.84 8.52 -22.82
N TYR A 46 20.67 7.24 -23.11
CA TYR A 46 21.31 6.18 -22.34
C TYR A 46 22.82 6.08 -22.68
N SER A 47 23.48 7.24 -22.69
CA SER A 47 24.90 7.49 -22.83
C SER A 47 25.21 8.91 -22.30
N GLN A 48 26.24 9.04 -21.47
CA GLN A 48 26.79 10.32 -21.00
C GLN A 48 28.30 10.33 -21.28
N GLY A 49 28.77 11.33 -22.04
CA GLY A 49 30.18 11.37 -22.46
C GLY A 49 30.59 10.20 -23.37
N GLY A 50 29.63 9.62 -24.11
CA GLY A 50 29.87 8.46 -24.99
C GLY A 50 29.92 7.11 -24.27
N GLN A 51 29.63 7.08 -22.97
CA GLN A 51 29.64 5.86 -22.14
C GLN A 51 28.32 5.69 -21.40
N ILE A 52 27.96 4.45 -21.06
CA ILE A 52 26.86 4.19 -20.11
C ILE A 52 27.42 4.43 -18.71
N LEU A 53 26.75 5.26 -17.90
CA LEU A 53 27.19 5.51 -16.54
C LEU A 53 27.00 4.25 -15.68
N ALA A 54 28.01 3.93 -14.85
CA ALA A 54 27.94 2.80 -13.92
C ALA A 54 26.83 2.96 -12.85
N THR A 55 26.34 4.19 -12.66
CA THR A 55 25.22 4.51 -11.78
C THR A 55 23.86 4.27 -12.42
N TRP A 56 23.79 3.79 -13.67
CA TRP A 56 22.55 3.41 -14.34
C TRP A 56 22.44 1.89 -14.38
N LYS A 57 21.20 1.38 -14.32
CA LYS A 57 20.95 -0.06 -14.46
C LYS A 57 21.37 -0.51 -15.85
N THR A 58 22.11 -1.60 -16.00
CA THR A 58 22.45 -2.20 -17.31
C THR A 58 21.22 -2.71 -18.07
N GLY A 59 21.28 -2.73 -19.40
CA GLY A 59 20.22 -3.30 -20.27
C GLY A 59 19.19 -2.29 -20.77
N GLY A 60 19.47 -0.99 -20.63
CA GLY A 60 18.66 0.06 -21.26
C GLY A 60 18.84 0.15 -22.78
N PRO A 61 18.25 1.18 -23.43
CA PRO A 61 17.44 2.25 -22.83
C PRO A 61 16.12 1.75 -22.24
N PHE A 62 15.66 2.40 -21.17
CA PHE A 62 14.38 2.07 -20.54
C PHE A 62 13.27 3.00 -21.03
N LYS A 63 12.02 2.55 -20.92
CA LYS A 63 10.83 3.36 -21.19
C LYS A 63 10.81 4.62 -20.31
N ALA A 64 10.10 5.65 -20.79
CA ALA A 64 9.98 6.93 -20.10
C ALA A 64 11.32 7.59 -19.71
N LEU A 65 12.38 7.32 -20.49
CA LEU A 65 13.73 7.87 -20.28
C LEU A 65 14.32 7.52 -18.90
N LEU A 66 13.86 6.44 -18.27
CA LEU A 66 14.35 6.06 -16.95
C LEU A 66 15.79 5.56 -17.01
N ILE A 67 16.53 5.72 -15.91
CA ILE A 67 17.88 5.18 -15.74
C ILE A 67 17.90 3.71 -15.27
N GLY A 68 16.73 3.16 -14.94
CA GLY A 68 16.53 1.79 -14.49
C GLY A 68 15.06 1.39 -14.38
N ASP A 69 14.81 0.19 -13.88
CA ASP A 69 13.48 -0.36 -13.64
C ASP A 69 13.00 -0.13 -12.19
N CYS A 70 11.82 -0.65 -11.86
CA CYS A 70 11.23 -0.54 -10.54
C CYS A 70 12.18 -1.05 -9.44
N VAL A 71 12.78 -2.23 -9.65
CA VAL A 71 13.69 -2.84 -8.67
C VAL A 71 14.91 -1.95 -8.47
N PHE A 72 15.51 -1.44 -9.54
CA PHE A 72 16.67 -0.54 -9.44
C PHE A 72 16.39 0.70 -8.57
N CYS A 73 15.26 1.37 -8.78
CA CYS A 73 14.92 2.61 -8.06
C CYS A 73 14.37 2.36 -6.64
N HIS A 74 13.80 1.18 -6.38
CA HIS A 74 13.17 0.82 -5.10
C HIS A 74 13.95 -0.21 -4.29
N THR A 75 15.26 -0.35 -4.56
CA THR A 75 16.19 -1.15 -3.76
C THR A 75 17.04 -0.27 -2.86
N GLY A 76 17.10 -0.61 -1.57
CA GLY A 76 17.93 0.09 -0.61
C GLY A 76 17.60 -0.29 0.83
N THR A 77 18.02 0.57 1.77
CA THR A 77 17.67 0.45 3.20
C THR A 77 16.86 1.67 3.60
N ASN A 78 15.69 1.45 4.21
CA ASN A 78 14.90 2.57 4.72
C ASN A 78 15.53 3.07 6.02
N ASP A 79 15.78 4.37 6.11
CA ASP A 79 16.40 5.02 7.27
C ASP A 79 15.65 6.29 7.70
N GLY A 80 14.50 6.57 7.07
CA GLY A 80 13.67 7.74 7.33
C GLY A 80 14.07 8.98 6.54
N THR A 81 15.14 8.91 5.75
CA THR A 81 15.62 10.02 4.89
C THR A 81 15.40 9.76 3.40
N ASN A 82 14.84 8.61 3.05
CA ASN A 82 14.66 8.14 1.68
C ASN A 82 13.68 9.03 0.91
N LYS A 83 13.99 9.30 -0.37
CA LYS A 83 13.10 10.05 -1.28
C LYS A 83 12.06 9.15 -1.97
N THR A 84 12.31 7.85 -1.99
CA THR A 84 11.43 6.82 -2.54
C THR A 84 11.36 5.67 -1.54
N PRO A 85 10.26 4.90 -1.52
CA PRO A 85 10.15 3.74 -0.64
C PRO A 85 11.06 2.62 -1.13
N TYR A 86 11.90 2.05 -0.27
CA TYR A 86 12.67 0.85 -0.60
C TYR A 86 11.91 -0.40 -0.17
N VAL A 87 11.46 -1.18 -1.15
CA VAL A 87 10.66 -2.41 -0.95
C VAL A 87 11.49 -3.68 -1.12
N TYR A 88 12.73 -3.54 -1.59
CA TYR A 88 13.72 -4.61 -1.66
C TYR A 88 15.03 -4.14 -1.03
N SER A 89 15.72 -5.04 -0.34
CA SER A 89 17.04 -4.80 0.24
C SER A 89 17.98 -5.93 -0.18
N THR A 90 19.24 -5.62 -0.43
CA THR A 90 20.26 -6.62 -0.78
C THR A 90 20.90 -7.27 0.46
N SER A 91 20.60 -6.73 1.64
CA SER A 91 20.97 -7.27 2.95
C SER A 91 19.73 -7.48 3.80
N THR A 92 19.82 -8.35 4.80
CA THR A 92 18.73 -8.65 5.73
C THR A 92 18.17 -7.38 6.35
N PRO A 93 16.88 -7.05 6.14
CA PRO A 93 16.25 -5.93 6.81
C PRO A 93 15.91 -6.30 8.26
N ILE A 94 15.79 -5.29 9.12
CA ILE A 94 15.29 -5.41 10.48
C ILE A 94 13.77 -5.54 10.41
N TYR A 95 13.25 -6.68 10.85
CA TYR A 95 11.82 -6.96 10.93
C TYR A 95 11.46 -7.41 12.35
N ASN A 96 10.75 -6.56 13.09
CA ASN A 96 10.29 -6.87 14.43
C ASN A 96 8.78 -6.60 14.52
N PHE A 97 8.02 -7.57 15.03
CA PHE A 97 6.60 -7.40 15.33
C PHE A 97 6.42 -6.68 16.68
N GLY A 98 5.52 -5.70 16.73
CA GLY A 98 5.25 -4.87 17.90
C GLY A 98 6.39 -3.92 18.29
N SER A 99 7.34 -3.65 17.38
CA SER A 99 8.53 -2.85 17.66
C SER A 99 9.05 -2.11 16.42
N THR A 100 10.16 -1.38 16.59
CA THR A 100 10.81 -0.64 15.51
C THR A 100 11.47 -1.57 14.50
N ARG A 101 11.52 -1.12 13.24
CA ARG A 101 12.00 -1.87 12.08
C ARG A 101 12.45 -0.91 10.98
N ASN A 102 13.04 -1.45 9.92
CA ASN A 102 13.38 -0.68 8.71
C ASN A 102 12.67 -1.19 7.44
N THR A 103 11.55 -1.89 7.63
CA THR A 103 10.64 -2.33 6.57
C THR A 103 9.36 -1.51 6.62
N LEU A 104 8.81 -1.19 5.44
CA LEU A 104 7.60 -0.38 5.28
C LEU A 104 6.31 -1.20 5.48
N ALA A 105 5.14 -0.56 5.32
CA ALA A 105 3.81 -1.19 5.44
C ALA A 105 3.68 -2.54 4.71
N GLY A 106 4.26 -2.64 3.50
CA GLY A 106 4.20 -3.86 2.68
C GLY A 106 5.20 -4.96 3.06
N GLY A 107 6.14 -4.71 3.96
CA GLY A 107 7.28 -5.61 4.19
C GLY A 107 8.41 -5.40 3.17
N ASN A 108 9.26 -6.40 2.98
CA ASN A 108 10.44 -6.28 2.13
C ASN A 108 10.75 -7.58 1.37
N PHE A 109 10.86 -7.48 0.04
CA PHE A 109 11.07 -8.63 -0.84
C PHE A 109 12.40 -9.38 -0.61
N TYR A 110 13.31 -8.88 0.23
CA TYR A 110 14.45 -9.66 0.68
C TYR A 110 14.04 -11.06 1.14
N TRP A 111 12.93 -11.19 1.88
CA TRP A 111 12.52 -12.45 2.46
C TRP A 111 12.10 -13.51 1.43
N VAL A 112 11.44 -13.12 0.35
CA VAL A 112 11.03 -14.07 -0.70
C VAL A 112 12.25 -14.63 -1.46
N THR A 113 13.38 -13.92 -1.47
CA THR A 113 14.63 -14.47 -2.04
C THR A 113 15.24 -15.60 -1.22
N LEU A 114 14.80 -15.78 0.02
CA LEU A 114 15.26 -16.85 0.91
C LEU A 114 14.32 -18.06 0.90
N ASN A 115 13.03 -17.83 0.70
CA ASN A 115 12.00 -18.87 0.69
C ASN A 115 10.75 -18.37 -0.05
N ASP A 116 10.23 -19.14 -1.01
CA ASP A 116 9.05 -18.77 -1.78
C ASP A 116 7.79 -18.58 -0.90
N ASN A 117 7.72 -19.25 0.26
CA ASN A 117 6.59 -19.09 1.19
C ASN A 117 6.56 -17.72 1.90
N TYR A 118 7.60 -16.90 1.76
CA TYR A 118 7.79 -15.66 2.52
C TYR A 118 7.28 -14.41 1.80
N GLY A 119 6.81 -14.51 0.55
CA GLY A 119 6.31 -13.35 -0.16
C GLY A 119 5.77 -13.64 -1.56
N HIS A 120 5.41 -12.58 -2.27
CA HIS A 120 5.08 -12.67 -3.69
C HIS A 120 6.36 -12.70 -4.54
N ASN A 121 6.50 -13.72 -5.40
CA ASN A 121 7.64 -13.92 -6.29
C ASN A 121 7.65 -12.94 -7.49
N VAL A 122 7.89 -11.65 -7.20
CA VAL A 122 7.82 -10.57 -8.19
C VAL A 122 8.95 -10.67 -9.23
N ALA A 123 8.57 -10.50 -10.50
CA ALA A 123 9.50 -10.46 -11.63
C ALA A 123 10.63 -9.44 -11.42
N GLY A 124 11.87 -9.88 -11.60
CA GLY A 124 13.07 -9.08 -11.37
C GLY A 124 13.63 -9.13 -9.94
N ILE A 125 12.94 -9.79 -9.00
CA ILE A 125 13.44 -10.03 -7.64
C ILE A 125 13.61 -11.52 -7.36
N ALA A 126 12.60 -12.34 -7.68
CA ALA A 126 12.61 -13.79 -7.47
C ALA A 126 12.19 -14.53 -8.76
N ASN A 127 12.53 -15.82 -8.82
CA ASN A 127 12.03 -16.71 -9.88
C ASN A 127 10.51 -16.90 -9.72
N PRO A 128 9.75 -17.15 -10.81
CA PRO A 128 8.34 -17.47 -10.70
C PRO A 128 8.10 -18.63 -9.73
N ASP A 129 6.99 -18.55 -8.99
CA ASP A 129 6.51 -19.66 -8.16
C ASP A 129 6.13 -20.86 -9.06
N THR A 130 6.11 -22.04 -8.45
CA THR A 130 5.55 -23.28 -9.00
C THR A 130 4.02 -23.28 -9.07
N LEU A 131 3.35 -22.41 -8.32
CA LEU A 131 1.89 -22.22 -8.40
C LEU A 131 1.48 -21.72 -9.78
N SER A 132 0.51 -22.40 -10.41
CA SER A 132 0.01 -22.03 -11.75
C SER A 132 -0.82 -20.75 -11.73
N ASP A 133 -1.52 -20.50 -10.63
CA ASP A 133 -2.43 -19.39 -10.39
C ASP A 133 -2.38 -18.96 -8.90
N PRO A 134 -2.80 -17.74 -8.55
CA PRO A 134 -2.87 -17.28 -7.18
C PRO A 134 -3.83 -18.18 -6.39
N PRO A 135 -3.51 -18.54 -5.13
CA PRO A 135 -4.44 -19.28 -4.29
C PRO A 135 -5.78 -18.55 -4.17
N GLY A 136 -6.89 -19.26 -4.35
CA GLY A 136 -8.21 -18.63 -4.33
C GLY A 136 -8.50 -17.73 -5.53
N PHE A 137 -7.82 -17.94 -6.66
CA PHE A 137 -8.10 -17.22 -7.89
C PHE A 137 -9.56 -17.34 -8.30
N LYS A 138 -10.18 -16.18 -8.50
CA LYS A 138 -11.51 -16.07 -9.10
C LYS A 138 -11.43 -15.15 -10.30
N GLU A 139 -11.83 -15.71 -11.43
CA GLU A 139 -11.93 -14.97 -12.67
C GLU A 139 -12.89 -13.77 -12.52
N ASN A 140 -12.44 -12.60 -12.95
CA ASN A 140 -13.24 -11.37 -13.00
C ASN A 140 -13.92 -11.01 -11.65
N TYR A 141 -13.22 -11.19 -10.53
CA TYR A 141 -13.70 -10.70 -9.24
C TYR A 141 -13.68 -9.17 -9.19
N GLY A 142 -14.86 -8.56 -9.40
CA GLY A 142 -15.01 -7.11 -9.56
C GLY A 142 -14.48 -6.58 -10.89
N SER A 143 -14.50 -5.26 -11.07
CA SER A 143 -14.14 -4.61 -12.35
C SER A 143 -12.65 -4.69 -12.73
N LYS A 144 -11.78 -5.02 -11.77
CA LYS A 144 -10.32 -5.12 -11.94
C LYS A 144 -9.80 -6.54 -11.73
N GLY A 145 -10.68 -7.49 -11.43
CA GLY A 145 -10.33 -8.90 -11.36
C GLY A 145 -9.75 -9.40 -12.69
N ARG A 146 -8.76 -10.31 -12.62
CA ARG A 146 -8.11 -10.81 -13.84
C ARG A 146 -9.00 -11.85 -14.51
N SER A 147 -9.04 -11.83 -15.84
CA SER A 147 -9.77 -12.82 -16.63
C SER A 147 -9.03 -14.17 -16.76
N SER A 148 -7.73 -14.20 -16.44
CA SER A 148 -6.91 -15.40 -16.40
C SER A 148 -5.60 -15.09 -15.71
N TRP A 149 -4.98 -16.09 -15.08
CA TRP A 149 -3.61 -16.02 -14.57
C TRP A 149 -2.66 -17.03 -15.22
N LEU A 150 -3.13 -17.84 -16.18
CA LEU A 150 -2.41 -19.01 -16.66
C LEU A 150 -0.94 -18.72 -17.04
N GLY A 151 -0.03 -19.23 -16.20
CA GLY A 151 1.43 -19.17 -16.40
C GLY A 151 2.03 -17.78 -16.26
N GLN A 152 1.36 -16.86 -15.56
CA GLN A 152 1.82 -15.48 -15.38
C GLN A 152 2.59 -15.33 -14.08
N GLN A 153 3.65 -14.51 -14.12
CA GLN A 153 4.38 -14.10 -12.93
C GLN A 153 3.85 -12.75 -12.45
N ILE A 154 3.71 -12.60 -11.14
CA ILE A 154 3.36 -11.30 -10.55
C ILE A 154 4.44 -10.25 -10.84
N THR A 155 4.01 -9.04 -11.19
CA THR A 155 4.88 -7.89 -11.47
C THR A 155 4.63 -6.77 -10.46
N CYS A 156 5.48 -5.74 -10.44
CA CYS A 156 5.20 -4.56 -9.59
C CYS A 156 3.93 -3.85 -10.05
N ALA A 157 3.75 -3.71 -11.37
CA ALA A 157 2.65 -2.98 -11.96
C ALA A 157 2.13 -3.62 -13.25
N GLY A 158 0.98 -3.16 -13.71
CA GLY A 158 0.33 -3.63 -14.94
C GLY A 158 -0.63 -4.78 -14.70
N THR A 159 -1.00 -5.50 -15.77
CA THR A 159 -2.04 -6.54 -15.74
C THR A 159 -1.88 -7.58 -14.64
N TYR A 160 -0.64 -7.99 -14.35
CA TYR A 160 -0.34 -8.97 -13.30
C TYR A 160 0.37 -8.34 -12.10
N GLY A 161 0.29 -7.03 -11.93
CA GLY A 161 0.85 -6.32 -10.78
C GLY A 161 -0.21 -5.66 -9.91
N CYS A 162 0.21 -5.26 -8.71
CA CYS A 162 -0.67 -4.58 -7.75
C CYS A 162 -0.79 -3.08 -8.01
N HIS A 163 0.25 -2.46 -8.58
CA HIS A 163 0.28 -1.03 -8.84
C HIS A 163 -0.12 -0.68 -10.28
N GLY A 164 -0.65 0.52 -10.48
CA GLY A 164 -0.97 1.04 -11.81
C GLY A 164 -2.27 0.50 -12.39
N ASP A 165 -2.44 0.71 -13.69
CA ASP A 165 -3.61 0.28 -14.45
C ASP A 165 -3.48 -1.19 -14.91
N PRO A 166 -4.32 -2.13 -14.42
CA PRO A 166 -4.27 -3.53 -14.83
C PRO A 166 -4.68 -3.75 -16.29
N ALA A 167 -5.28 -2.75 -16.97
CA ALA A 167 -5.53 -2.82 -18.40
C ALA A 167 -4.26 -2.64 -19.26
N LYS A 168 -3.11 -2.34 -18.64
CA LYS A 168 -1.82 -2.17 -19.31
C LYS A 168 -0.91 -3.34 -18.95
N SER A 169 -0.46 -4.09 -19.96
CA SER A 169 0.47 -5.21 -19.73
C SER A 169 1.88 -4.74 -19.36
N ASP A 170 2.32 -3.60 -19.91
CA ASP A 170 3.62 -3.04 -19.60
C ASP A 170 3.61 -2.29 -18.25
N PRO A 171 4.47 -2.67 -17.28
CA PRO A 171 4.47 -2.06 -15.95
C PRO A 171 4.78 -0.56 -15.94
N VAL A 172 5.60 -0.05 -16.87
CA VAL A 172 5.97 1.37 -16.93
C VAL A 172 4.83 2.19 -17.51
N GLU A 173 4.16 1.68 -18.54
CA GLU A 173 2.95 2.30 -19.10
C GLU A 173 1.81 2.31 -18.07
N ALA A 174 1.68 1.25 -17.27
CA ALA A 174 0.65 1.12 -16.24
C ALA A 174 0.75 2.19 -15.14
N ILE A 175 1.91 2.80 -14.92
CA ILE A 175 2.15 3.84 -13.89
C ILE A 175 2.62 5.17 -14.49
N LEU A 176 2.55 5.33 -15.82
CA LEU A 176 3.17 6.45 -16.52
C LEU A 176 2.62 7.80 -16.02
N GLY A 177 3.53 8.66 -15.55
CA GLY A 177 3.19 9.99 -15.04
C GLY A 177 2.59 10.02 -13.62
N ALA A 178 2.25 8.87 -13.02
CA ALA A 178 1.64 8.83 -11.68
C ALA A 178 2.56 9.44 -10.61
N HIS A 179 3.85 9.13 -10.68
CA HIS A 179 4.87 9.65 -9.78
C HIS A 179 4.91 11.19 -9.72
N HIS A 180 4.73 11.87 -10.86
CA HIS A 180 4.80 13.34 -10.95
C HIS A 180 3.47 14.01 -10.57
N ASN A 181 2.36 13.30 -10.77
CA ASN A 181 1.02 13.80 -10.48
C ASN A 181 0.52 13.34 -9.10
N ASN A 182 1.35 12.65 -8.33
CA ASN A 182 0.96 12.06 -7.06
C ASN A 182 0.49 13.15 -6.10
N ILE A 183 -0.63 12.91 -5.44
CA ILE A 183 -1.21 13.82 -4.46
C ILE A 183 -0.96 13.34 -3.04
N ILE A 184 -1.01 14.27 -2.08
CA ILE A 184 -1.07 13.90 -0.67
C ILE A 184 -2.47 13.35 -0.38
N ARG A 185 -2.56 12.07 0.02
CA ARG A 185 -3.81 11.44 0.44
C ARG A 185 -3.98 11.51 1.95
N ASN A 186 -4.53 12.63 2.44
CA ASN A 186 -4.90 12.81 3.85
C ASN A 186 -6.40 12.64 4.12
N ASN A 187 -7.22 12.56 3.06
CA ASN A 187 -8.64 12.22 3.14
C ASN A 187 -8.84 10.82 2.55
N GLY A 188 -9.14 9.86 3.43
CA GLY A 188 -9.26 8.46 3.07
C GLY A 188 -10.33 8.16 2.03
N THR A 189 -11.38 8.96 1.94
CA THR A 189 -12.50 8.76 1.00
C THR A 189 -12.40 9.59 -0.28
N ALA A 190 -11.37 10.43 -0.42
CA ALA A 190 -11.18 11.24 -1.62
C ALA A 190 -11.05 10.38 -2.88
N SER A 191 -11.47 10.94 -4.03
CA SER A 191 -11.45 10.24 -5.32
C SER A 191 -10.11 9.55 -5.58
N ALA A 192 -10.21 8.32 -6.10
CA ALA A 192 -9.09 7.48 -6.49
C ALA A 192 -9.14 7.14 -7.99
N ASP A 193 -9.88 7.92 -8.80
CA ASP A 193 -10.19 7.70 -10.22
C ASP A 193 -8.99 7.71 -11.19
N THR A 194 -7.79 8.05 -10.72
CA THR A 194 -6.55 7.92 -11.47
C THR A 194 -5.47 7.35 -10.57
N ILE A 195 -4.50 6.65 -11.15
CA ILE A 195 -3.37 6.04 -10.43
C ILE A 195 -2.70 7.04 -9.49
N ALA A 196 -2.46 8.27 -9.95
CA ALA A 196 -1.80 9.32 -9.17
C ALA A 196 -2.63 9.79 -7.96
N LYS A 197 -3.94 9.59 -8.01
CA LYS A 197 -4.83 9.88 -6.89
C LYS A 197 -5.04 8.68 -6.00
N SER A 198 -4.91 7.44 -6.47
CA SER A 198 -5.24 6.25 -5.68
C SER A 198 -4.19 5.97 -4.59
N TYR A 199 -4.62 5.32 -3.50
CA TYR A 199 -3.76 4.96 -2.38
C TYR A 199 -2.57 4.11 -2.86
N ARG A 200 -1.34 4.60 -2.66
CA ARG A 200 -0.08 3.94 -3.05
C ARG A 200 -0.04 3.49 -4.52
N PHE A 201 -0.68 4.27 -5.41
CA PHE A 201 -0.82 3.95 -6.84
C PHE A 201 -1.57 2.64 -7.13
N LEU A 202 -2.38 2.16 -6.19
CA LEU A 202 -3.27 1.01 -6.34
C LEU A 202 -4.59 1.55 -6.93
N LEU A 203 -4.75 1.45 -8.26
CA LEU A 203 -5.82 2.15 -8.98
C LEU A 203 -7.20 1.93 -8.34
N ASP A 204 -7.98 3.01 -8.21
CA ASP A 204 -9.32 3.04 -7.58
C ASP A 204 -9.39 2.75 -6.07
N ILE A 205 -8.28 2.33 -5.44
CA ILE A 205 -8.23 2.07 -3.99
C ILE A 205 -8.14 3.36 -3.18
N LYS A 206 -8.96 3.43 -2.13
CA LYS A 206 -9.08 4.53 -1.17
C LYS A 206 -8.30 4.25 0.12
N GLY A 207 -8.01 5.32 0.85
CA GLY A 207 -7.18 5.29 2.06
C GLY A 207 -6.36 6.56 2.24
N THR A 208 -5.83 6.73 3.46
CA THR A 208 -4.90 7.80 3.83
C THR A 208 -3.48 7.25 3.84
N GLU A 209 -2.58 7.93 3.14
CA GLU A 209 -1.17 7.54 3.11
C GLU A 209 -0.41 8.13 4.28
N ASP A 210 0.27 7.27 5.02
CA ASP A 210 1.29 7.70 5.96
C ASP A 210 2.46 8.41 5.22
N PRO A 211 2.96 9.56 5.71
CA PRO A 211 4.01 10.33 5.05
C PRO A 211 5.30 9.56 4.79
N ASP A 212 5.70 8.65 5.68
CA ASP A 212 6.98 7.94 5.62
C ASP A 212 6.84 6.49 5.10
N TRP A 213 5.70 6.19 4.49
CA TRP A 213 5.33 4.85 4.05
C TRP A 213 5.13 3.84 5.19
N GLU A 214 4.79 4.34 6.38
CA GLU A 214 4.62 3.57 7.63
C GLU A 214 5.93 2.85 7.98
N LEU A 215 7.02 3.60 7.94
CA LEU A 215 8.32 3.19 8.44
C LEU A 215 8.31 3.30 9.98
N THR A 216 7.83 4.41 10.52
CA THR A 216 7.52 4.54 11.95
C THR A 216 6.07 4.19 12.25
N LEU A 217 5.83 3.76 13.50
CA LEU A 217 4.61 3.10 13.90
C LEU A 217 4.20 3.51 15.30
N SER A 218 2.94 3.94 15.42
CA SER A 218 2.27 4.12 16.70
C SER A 218 0.77 3.98 16.54
N THR A 219 0.02 4.20 17.61
CA THR A 219 -1.44 4.32 17.54
C THR A 219 -1.91 5.46 16.62
N THR A 220 -1.06 6.44 16.29
CA THR A 220 -1.42 7.60 15.45
C THR A 220 -0.54 7.76 14.21
N ASP A 221 0.39 6.84 13.99
CA ASP A 221 1.42 6.90 12.96
C ASP A 221 1.37 5.59 12.19
N HIS A 222 0.54 5.57 11.14
CA HIS A 222 0.19 4.42 10.32
C HIS A 222 -0.67 4.85 9.13
N ASN A 223 -0.82 3.97 8.14
CA ASN A 223 -1.76 4.21 7.06
C ASN A 223 -3.23 4.12 7.53
N GLY A 224 -4.12 4.88 6.86
CA GLY A 224 -5.56 4.72 6.99
C GLY A 224 -6.09 3.84 5.85
N TYR A 225 -6.77 2.74 6.19
CA TYR A 225 -7.27 1.78 5.21
C TYR A 225 -8.78 1.90 5.03
N TYR A 226 -9.23 2.24 3.81
CA TYR A 226 -10.65 2.24 3.49
C TYR A 226 -11.16 0.80 3.39
N ALA A 227 -12.23 0.50 4.12
CA ALA A 227 -12.89 -0.79 4.11
C ALA A 227 -14.38 -0.63 4.43
N VAL A 228 -15.18 -1.62 4.08
CA VAL A 228 -16.62 -1.66 4.35
C VAL A 228 -16.98 -2.98 5.04
N ASP A 229 -18.05 -2.97 5.84
CA ASP A 229 -18.56 -4.19 6.47
C ASP A 229 -19.31 -5.04 5.44
N ALA A 230 -18.86 -6.28 5.25
CA ALA A 230 -19.49 -7.32 4.45
C ALA A 230 -20.02 -8.39 5.38
N ASN A 231 -21.26 -8.20 5.84
CA ASN A 231 -21.93 -9.12 6.75
C ASN A 231 -22.70 -10.26 6.03
N SER A 232 -22.40 -10.49 4.75
CA SER A 232 -23.01 -11.55 3.96
C SER A 232 -22.09 -12.01 2.84
N ASP A 233 -22.24 -13.29 2.49
CA ASP A 233 -21.48 -13.93 1.43
C ASP A 233 -22.16 -13.66 0.08
N SER A 234 -21.71 -12.61 -0.62
CA SER A 234 -22.36 -12.16 -1.87
C SER A 234 -21.74 -12.78 -3.13
N GLY A 235 -20.61 -13.48 -3.00
CA GLY A 235 -19.79 -13.92 -4.14
C GLY A 235 -19.12 -12.79 -4.91
N GLY A 236 -19.35 -11.51 -4.58
CA GLY A 236 -18.72 -10.34 -5.20
C GLY A 236 -17.99 -9.49 -4.18
N PRO A 237 -17.25 -8.46 -4.64
CA PRO A 237 -16.62 -7.49 -3.74
C PRO A 237 -17.68 -6.65 -3.04
N ALA A 238 -17.46 -6.37 -1.75
CA ALA A 238 -18.35 -5.50 -0.99
C ALA A 238 -18.25 -4.03 -1.42
N ASP A 239 -17.02 -3.55 -1.66
CA ASP A 239 -16.73 -2.25 -2.26
C ASP A 239 -15.37 -2.31 -2.97
N GLU A 240 -15.36 -1.98 -4.26
CA GLU A 240 -14.17 -2.01 -5.11
C GLU A 240 -13.15 -0.89 -4.82
N ALA A 241 -13.44 0.03 -3.91
CA ALA A 241 -12.48 1.02 -3.45
C ALA A 241 -11.73 0.58 -2.18
N SER A 242 -12.08 -0.58 -1.60
CA SER A 242 -11.49 -1.09 -0.34
C SER A 242 -10.12 -1.73 -0.53
N ILE A 243 -9.28 -1.67 0.50
CA ILE A 243 -7.96 -2.33 0.46
C ILE A 243 -8.08 -3.86 0.37
N ASN A 244 -9.16 -4.43 0.90
CA ASN A 244 -9.43 -5.86 0.80
C ASN A 244 -9.77 -6.25 -0.63
N TYR A 245 -10.59 -5.44 -1.33
CA TYR A 245 -10.86 -5.69 -2.74
C TYR A 245 -9.60 -5.78 -3.59
N LEU A 246 -8.58 -4.95 -3.34
CA LEU A 246 -7.29 -5.07 -4.03
C LEU A 246 -6.71 -6.49 -3.95
N CYS A 247 -6.76 -7.11 -2.77
CA CYS A 247 -6.34 -8.50 -2.59
C CYS A 247 -7.26 -9.45 -3.38
N GLY A 248 -8.57 -9.18 -3.34
CA GLY A 248 -9.60 -9.93 -4.05
C GLY A 248 -9.49 -9.90 -5.57
N GLU A 249 -8.87 -8.89 -6.18
CA GLU A 249 -8.69 -8.83 -7.64
C GLU A 249 -7.96 -10.06 -8.20
N CYS A 250 -7.13 -10.71 -7.36
CA CYS A 250 -6.44 -11.96 -7.68
C CYS A 250 -6.82 -13.11 -6.75
N HIS A 251 -7.22 -12.85 -5.50
CA HIS A 251 -7.54 -13.85 -4.48
C HIS A 251 -9.02 -13.86 -4.10
N GLY A 252 -9.90 -13.59 -5.06
CA GLY A 252 -11.32 -13.33 -4.82
C GLY A 252 -12.06 -14.39 -4.00
N GLN A 253 -11.69 -15.68 -4.11
CA GLN A 253 -12.31 -16.74 -3.31
C GLN A 253 -12.12 -16.58 -1.81
N PHE A 254 -11.11 -15.85 -1.34
CA PHE A 254 -10.95 -15.62 0.11
C PHE A 254 -11.85 -14.51 0.66
N HIS A 255 -12.57 -13.77 -0.19
CA HIS A 255 -13.53 -12.73 0.21
C HIS A 255 -14.99 -13.21 0.19
N TYR A 256 -15.22 -14.46 -0.20
CA TYR A 256 -16.54 -15.10 -0.22
C TYR A 256 -16.34 -16.59 0.16
N ASP A 257 -17.38 -17.38 0.29
CA ASP A 257 -17.34 -18.70 0.95
C ASP A 257 -16.78 -18.67 2.39
N THR A 258 -17.04 -17.59 3.15
CA THR A 258 -16.56 -17.47 4.53
C THR A 258 -17.38 -18.34 5.49
N GLU A 259 -18.58 -18.76 5.09
CA GLU A 259 -19.59 -19.34 5.97
C GLU A 259 -20.42 -20.44 5.29
N SER A 260 -21.12 -21.24 6.09
CA SER A 260 -22.11 -22.22 5.60
C SER A 260 -23.53 -21.83 6.04
N ASN A 261 -24.26 -21.14 5.17
CA ASN A 261 -25.65 -20.65 5.26
C ASN A 261 -25.96 -19.36 6.07
N SER A 262 -25.12 -18.95 7.02
CA SER A 262 -25.21 -17.66 7.70
C SER A 262 -23.82 -17.16 8.06
N TYR A 263 -23.56 -15.85 7.86
CA TYR A 263 -22.34 -15.15 8.26
C TYR A 263 -22.25 -15.08 9.80
N ALA A 264 -22.05 -16.25 10.41
CA ALA A 264 -21.99 -16.54 11.82
C ALA A 264 -21.03 -17.72 12.07
N SER A 265 -20.48 -17.77 13.28
CA SER A 265 -19.60 -18.88 13.70
C SER A 265 -20.34 -20.23 13.69
N PRO A 266 -19.67 -21.35 13.31
CA PRO A 266 -18.28 -21.45 12.88
C PRO A 266 -18.08 -21.01 11.42
N TRP A 267 -17.04 -20.24 11.18
CA TRP A 267 -16.64 -19.80 9.84
C TRP A 267 -15.87 -20.91 9.12
N LEU A 268 -16.06 -21.02 7.80
CA LEU A 268 -15.24 -21.87 6.95
C LEU A 268 -13.83 -21.29 6.76
N ARG A 269 -13.71 -19.96 6.80
CA ARG A 269 -12.45 -19.20 6.67
C ARG A 269 -12.44 -18.05 7.67
N HIS A 270 -11.26 -17.49 7.96
CA HIS A 270 -11.21 -16.29 8.79
C HIS A 270 -11.94 -15.16 8.04
N PRO A 271 -12.88 -14.45 8.67
CA PRO A 271 -13.61 -13.38 7.99
C PRO A 271 -12.66 -12.25 7.59
N THR A 272 -12.82 -11.76 6.37
CA THR A 272 -12.33 -10.47 5.89
C THR A 272 -13.52 -9.56 5.66
N ASP A 273 -13.28 -8.25 5.58
CA ASP A 273 -14.35 -7.26 5.37
C ASP A 273 -15.39 -7.22 6.49
N TYR A 274 -15.15 -7.85 7.64
CA TYR A 274 -16.12 -7.89 8.73
C TYR A 274 -15.82 -6.84 9.80
N ASP A 275 -16.83 -6.06 10.19
CA ASP A 275 -16.73 -5.12 11.30
C ASP A 275 -16.83 -5.85 12.66
N MET A 276 -15.75 -5.79 13.43
CA MET A 276 -15.66 -6.38 14.76
C MET A 276 -16.66 -5.76 15.75
N ASN A 277 -17.21 -4.57 15.48
CA ASN A 277 -18.27 -4.00 16.32
C ASN A 277 -19.51 -4.91 16.41
N ASN A 278 -19.79 -5.69 15.35
CA ASN A 278 -20.89 -6.68 15.31
C ASN A 278 -20.75 -7.78 16.38
N VAL A 279 -19.52 -8.02 16.85
CA VAL A 279 -19.19 -9.06 17.85
C VAL A 279 -18.40 -8.52 19.03
N LYS A 280 -18.46 -7.20 19.29
CA LYS A 280 -17.72 -6.52 20.36
C LYS A 280 -18.01 -7.05 21.76
N SER A 281 -19.16 -7.69 21.98
CA SER A 281 -19.47 -8.35 23.27
C SER A 281 -18.70 -9.65 23.52
N LYS A 282 -17.96 -10.16 22.53
CA LYS A 282 -17.11 -11.35 22.63
C LYS A 282 -15.63 -10.94 22.81
N GLU A 283 -14.70 -11.89 22.67
CA GLU A 283 -13.26 -11.64 22.85
C GLU A 283 -12.69 -10.52 21.97
N TYR A 284 -13.23 -10.34 20.76
CA TYR A 284 -12.84 -9.29 19.80
C TYR A 284 -12.98 -7.88 20.36
N GLY A 285 -13.92 -7.66 21.28
CA GLY A 285 -14.10 -6.37 21.94
C GLY A 285 -12.94 -5.97 22.85
N ASN A 286 -12.04 -6.90 23.17
CA ASN A 286 -10.84 -6.64 23.95
C ASN A 286 -9.67 -6.15 23.08
N TYR A 287 -9.84 -6.00 21.77
CA TYR A 287 -8.79 -5.57 20.87
C TYR A 287 -8.28 -4.16 21.19
N PRO A 288 -6.96 -3.91 21.10
CA PRO A 288 -5.91 -4.93 21.11
C PRO A 288 -5.84 -5.51 22.52
N ASN A 289 -5.64 -6.82 22.63
CA ASN A 289 -5.55 -7.50 23.92
C ASN A 289 -4.42 -6.91 24.79
N THR A 290 -4.79 -6.01 25.70
CA THR A 290 -3.82 -5.25 26.52
C THR A 290 -3.10 -6.11 27.54
N SER A 291 -3.61 -7.30 27.87
CA SER A 291 -2.88 -8.25 28.72
C SER A 291 -1.61 -8.79 28.04
N VAL A 292 -1.54 -8.72 26.70
CA VAL A 292 -0.41 -9.18 25.89
C VAL A 292 0.38 -8.01 25.30
N PHE A 293 -0.30 -6.97 24.80
CA PHE A 293 0.32 -5.92 23.98
C PHE A 293 0.49 -4.55 24.65
N SER A 294 0.22 -4.42 25.96
CA SER A 294 0.43 -3.15 26.66
C SER A 294 1.88 -2.65 26.51
N GLY A 295 2.03 -1.37 26.13
CA GLY A 295 3.31 -0.71 25.89
C GLY A 295 3.89 -0.91 24.49
N LYS A 296 3.34 -1.81 23.67
CA LYS A 296 3.81 -2.02 22.29
C LYS A 296 3.21 -0.96 21.37
N LEU A 297 4.06 -0.26 20.62
CA LEU A 297 3.65 0.75 19.63
C LEU A 297 2.62 1.79 20.16
N GLY A 298 2.73 2.14 21.45
CA GLY A 298 1.83 3.12 22.09
C GLY A 298 0.49 2.57 22.59
N VAL A 299 0.24 1.27 22.50
CA VAL A 299 -0.96 0.63 23.07
C VAL A 299 -0.95 0.75 24.60
N SER A 300 -2.02 1.31 25.16
CA SER A 300 -2.18 1.55 26.60
C SER A 300 -3.53 1.10 27.15
N ALA A 301 -4.54 1.01 26.29
CA ALA A 301 -5.91 0.63 26.62
C ALA A 301 -6.56 -0.17 25.50
N THR A 302 -7.58 -0.96 25.86
CA THR A 302 -8.47 -1.59 24.87
C THR A 302 -9.10 -0.51 24.00
N GLY A 303 -9.17 -0.81 22.70
CA GLY A 303 -9.61 0.11 21.66
C GLY A 303 -8.50 0.99 21.09
N ASP A 304 -7.28 1.04 21.65
CA ASP A 304 -6.17 1.74 20.99
C ASP A 304 -5.82 1.08 19.65
N TYR A 305 -5.50 1.87 18.61
CA TYR A 305 -5.13 1.28 17.32
C TYR A 305 -3.77 0.57 17.43
N PHE A 306 -3.68 -0.69 17.02
CA PHE A 306 -2.41 -1.43 16.99
C PHE A 306 -1.91 -1.59 15.56
N ALA A 307 -0.95 -0.74 15.16
CA ALA A 307 -0.49 -0.65 13.77
C ALA A 307 0.12 -1.93 13.19
N ASP A 308 0.56 -2.87 14.04
CA ASP A 308 1.05 -4.17 13.59
C ASP A 308 -0.04 -5.20 13.30
N VAL A 309 -1.27 -4.98 13.78
CA VAL A 309 -2.46 -5.76 13.44
C VAL A 309 -3.53 -4.79 12.93
N PRO A 310 -3.30 -4.11 11.79
CA PRO A 310 -4.10 -2.96 11.40
C PRO A 310 -5.54 -3.36 11.10
N LEU A 311 -6.48 -2.47 11.40
CA LEU A 311 -7.89 -2.57 11.03
C LEU A 311 -8.24 -1.45 10.05
N GLY A 312 -9.23 -1.71 9.20
CA GLY A 312 -9.82 -0.75 8.29
C GLY A 312 -10.97 0.02 8.91
N ASN A 313 -11.34 1.12 8.26
CA ASN A 313 -12.54 1.87 8.60
C ASN A 313 -13.21 2.47 7.37
N THR A 314 -14.50 2.77 7.49
CA THR A 314 -15.33 3.33 6.40
C THR A 314 -14.92 4.74 5.98
N GLN A 315 -14.01 5.39 6.68
CA GLN A 315 -13.47 6.71 6.31
C GLN A 315 -12.06 6.61 5.71
N GLY A 316 -11.45 5.42 5.71
CA GLY A 316 -10.07 5.20 5.30
C GLY A 316 -9.05 6.10 5.99
N THR A 317 -9.37 6.61 7.18
CA THR A 317 -8.54 7.60 7.90
C THR A 317 -7.62 6.91 8.91
N VAL A 318 -6.58 7.61 9.32
CA VAL A 318 -5.80 7.28 10.51
C VAL A 318 -6.69 7.45 11.74
N LEU A 319 -6.72 6.45 12.62
CA LEU A 319 -7.52 6.44 13.84
C LEU A 319 -6.61 6.08 15.01
N SER A 320 -6.66 6.87 16.09
CA SER A 320 -5.95 6.50 17.33
C SER A 320 -6.66 5.42 18.14
N LYS A 321 -7.96 5.26 17.90
CA LYS A 321 -8.81 4.26 18.55
C LYS A 321 -9.82 3.66 17.57
N VAL A 322 -10.19 2.41 17.83
CA VAL A 322 -11.19 1.62 17.10
C VAL A 322 -12.20 1.05 18.10
N LEU A 323 -13.24 0.37 17.60
CA LEU A 323 -14.36 -0.14 18.39
C LEU A 323 -15.10 0.99 19.14
N GLN A 324 -15.07 2.21 18.62
CA GLN A 324 -15.79 3.37 19.16
C GLN A 324 -17.18 3.49 18.51
N SER A 325 -17.30 3.09 17.25
CA SER A 325 -18.52 3.16 16.45
C SER A 325 -18.50 2.13 15.32
N ASN A 326 -19.66 1.73 14.82
CA ASN A 326 -19.74 0.85 13.67
C ASN A 326 -18.93 1.41 12.49
N GLY A 327 -18.20 0.53 11.82
CA GLY A 327 -17.38 0.81 10.65
C GLY A 327 -15.98 1.31 10.96
N ASP A 328 -15.49 1.23 12.22
CA ASP A 328 -14.15 1.67 12.61
C ASP A 328 -13.16 0.54 12.95
N ALA A 329 -13.60 -0.72 12.91
CA ALA A 329 -12.82 -1.90 13.30
C ALA A 329 -13.04 -3.05 12.31
N ILE A 330 -12.79 -2.81 11.03
CA ILE A 330 -13.03 -3.79 9.95
C ILE A 330 -11.79 -4.66 9.74
N VAL A 331 -11.97 -5.99 9.76
CA VAL A 331 -10.88 -6.95 9.54
C VAL A 331 -10.41 -6.90 8.10
N LEU A 332 -9.09 -6.84 7.92
CA LEU A 332 -8.43 -6.78 6.62
C LEU A 332 -7.66 -8.06 6.32
N CYS A 333 -7.44 -8.37 5.05
CA CYS A 333 -6.44 -9.37 4.66
C CYS A 333 -5.07 -8.98 5.24
N ILE A 334 -4.74 -7.70 5.13
CA ILE A 334 -3.50 -7.14 5.65
C ILE A 334 -3.50 -6.93 7.16
N SER A 335 -4.55 -7.29 7.91
CA SER A 335 -4.48 -7.36 9.38
C SER A 335 -3.48 -8.42 9.83
N CYS A 336 -3.39 -9.52 9.08
CA CYS A 336 -2.50 -10.64 9.37
C CYS A 336 -1.34 -10.76 8.38
N HIS A 337 -1.53 -10.35 7.13
CA HIS A 337 -0.53 -10.47 6.07
C HIS A 337 0.17 -9.13 5.79
N ARG A 338 1.36 -9.20 5.21
CA ARG A 338 1.99 -8.07 4.51
C ARG A 338 1.82 -8.25 3.00
N ALA A 339 1.74 -7.15 2.26
CA ALA A 339 1.48 -7.22 0.81
C ALA A 339 2.67 -7.71 -0.02
N HIS A 340 3.92 -7.44 0.39
CA HIS A 340 5.12 -7.83 -0.35
C HIS A 340 5.70 -9.15 0.17
N ALA A 341 6.36 -9.11 1.33
CA ALA A 341 7.06 -10.26 1.91
C ALA A 341 7.44 -10.03 3.40
N THR A 342 7.54 -11.11 4.16
CA THR A 342 7.91 -11.15 5.60
C THR A 342 8.87 -12.31 5.87
N PRO A 343 9.58 -12.37 7.01
CA PRO A 343 10.39 -13.55 7.34
C PRO A 343 9.57 -14.79 7.74
N TYR A 344 8.26 -14.79 7.53
CA TYR A 344 7.34 -15.81 8.05
C TYR A 344 6.52 -16.43 6.93
N ASP A 345 6.22 -17.72 7.09
CA ASP A 345 5.41 -18.45 6.13
C ASP A 345 4.05 -17.81 5.90
N ASP A 346 3.53 -18.01 4.69
CA ASP A 346 2.23 -17.53 4.25
C ASP A 346 2.13 -15.99 4.33
N ILE A 347 3.28 -15.31 4.26
CA ILE A 347 3.43 -13.84 4.30
C ILE A 347 2.80 -13.22 5.56
N LEU A 348 2.77 -13.97 6.66
CA LEU A 348 2.22 -13.51 7.92
C LEU A 348 3.09 -12.44 8.55
N ARG A 349 2.47 -11.54 9.31
CA ARG A 349 3.17 -10.46 10.04
C ARG A 349 3.99 -10.97 11.21
N TRP A 350 3.71 -12.19 11.68
CA TRP A 350 4.35 -12.85 12.82
C TRP A 350 4.58 -14.34 12.56
N ASN A 351 5.39 -14.97 13.41
CA ASN A 351 5.74 -16.38 13.29
C ASN A 351 4.66 -17.29 13.90
N TYR A 352 3.54 -17.44 13.19
CA TYR A 352 2.42 -18.26 13.65
C TYR A 352 2.79 -19.74 13.81
N ARG A 353 3.58 -20.31 12.89
CA ARG A 353 3.94 -21.75 12.91
C ARG A 353 4.76 -22.16 14.13
N ASN A 354 5.57 -21.25 14.66
CA ASN A 354 6.36 -21.54 15.86
C ASN A 354 5.59 -21.27 17.16
N TRP A 355 4.37 -20.74 17.13
CA TRP A 355 3.57 -20.54 18.34
C TRP A 355 2.90 -21.88 18.77
N PRO A 356 2.89 -22.23 20.07
CA PRO A 356 3.24 -21.44 21.26
C PRO A 356 4.72 -21.53 21.71
N GLY A 357 5.63 -21.99 20.86
CA GLY A 357 7.08 -22.00 21.11
C GLY A 357 7.77 -20.63 21.05
N ILE A 358 7.02 -19.55 20.83
CA ILE A 358 7.47 -18.16 20.88
C ILE A 358 6.62 -17.36 21.89
N PRO A 359 7.10 -16.22 22.41
CA PRO A 359 6.33 -15.36 23.30
C PRO A 359 4.98 -14.94 22.69
N ASP A 360 3.94 -14.84 23.54
CA ASP A 360 2.60 -14.44 23.13
C ASP A 360 2.55 -13.02 22.51
N ASP A 361 3.40 -12.11 22.99
CA ASP A 361 3.54 -10.75 22.44
C ASP A 361 4.21 -10.70 21.06
N GLN A 362 4.55 -11.87 20.51
CA GLN A 362 5.01 -12.06 19.13
C GLN A 362 3.99 -12.81 18.27
N ASN A 363 2.78 -13.12 18.76
CA ASN A 363 1.71 -13.72 17.99
C ASN A 363 0.52 -12.75 17.84
N GLY A 364 0.39 -12.10 16.68
CA GLY A 364 -0.64 -11.10 16.43
C GLY A 364 -2.07 -11.64 16.44
N CYS A 365 -2.30 -12.96 16.37
CA CYS A 365 -3.64 -13.54 16.58
C CYS A 365 -4.20 -13.14 17.95
N LEU A 366 -3.34 -13.01 18.95
CA LEU A 366 -3.73 -12.64 20.31
C LEU A 366 -4.16 -11.18 20.44
N ALA A 367 -4.01 -10.35 19.40
CA ALA A 367 -4.53 -8.98 19.44
C ALA A 367 -6.06 -8.97 19.42
N CYS A 368 -6.67 -9.86 18.63
CA CYS A 368 -8.13 -9.99 18.50
C CYS A 368 -8.70 -11.16 19.32
N HIS A 369 -7.86 -12.11 19.71
CA HIS A 369 -8.27 -13.33 20.39
C HIS A 369 -7.61 -13.49 21.76
N THR A 370 -8.36 -14.08 22.68
CA THR A 370 -7.86 -14.46 24.01
C THR A 370 -7.27 -15.86 24.00
N ILE A 371 -7.78 -16.76 23.16
CA ILE A 371 -7.34 -18.16 23.05
C ILE A 371 -7.53 -18.65 21.60
N LYS A 372 -6.48 -19.24 21.00
CA LYS A 372 -6.49 -19.83 19.65
C LYS A 372 -5.62 -21.09 19.58
N TYR A 373 -5.99 -22.16 20.26
CA TYR A 373 -5.32 -23.46 20.10
C TYR A 373 -6.04 -24.39 19.12
#